data_AF-A0A1C5P9H3-F1
#
_entry.id   AF-A0A1C5P9H3-F1
#
_cell.length_a   1.000
_cell.length_b   1.000
_cell.length_c   1.000
_cell.angle_alpha   90.00
_cell.angle_beta   90.00
_cell.angle_gamma   90.00
#
_symmetry.space_group_name_H-M   'P 1'
#
loop_
_entity.id
_entity.type
_entity.pdbx_description
1 polymer ?
#
loop_
_entity_poly.entity_id
_entity_poly.type
_entity_poly.pdbx_seq_one_letter_code
_entity_poly.pdbx_strand_id
1 'polypeptide(L)'
;MKISENGLNLIKSFEGCRLTAYKCPAGVWTIGWGHTGGVKAGQKITQAEADQMLVNDMAAYEKKVDKYAAYGWNQNEYDAMTSFCYNVGSIDQLTASGTRSRATIAAKMLQYNKGGGKVLAGLTRRREAERALFLTPVITAEGWRQDSYGWWYQNEDGSYPAGCWKELTWNGEKRWYYFNASGYMVSNDWKLDNGKWYYLGADGAMVKSCVIQIKNEIYVFGVDGVMLEGEIKLKTNSRGALVV
;
A
#
# COMPACT_ATOMS: atom_id res chain seq x y z
N MET A 1 9.94 -3.10 -1.69
CA MET A 1 9.18 -3.42 -0.44
C MET A 1 9.89 -4.59 0.26
N LYS A 2 9.33 -5.16 1.33
CA LYS A 2 9.84 -6.42 1.91
C LYS A 2 8.75 -7.47 1.91
N ILE A 3 9.13 -8.73 1.71
CA ILE A 3 8.17 -9.84 1.81
C ILE A 3 7.61 -9.88 3.24
N SER A 4 6.30 -10.10 3.36
CA SER A 4 5.64 -10.25 4.66
C SER A 4 5.68 -11.71 5.15
N GLU A 5 5.18 -11.93 6.36
CA GLU A 5 4.99 -13.27 6.89
C GLU A 5 4.00 -14.11 6.06
N ASN A 6 2.99 -13.49 5.43
CA ASN A 6 2.08 -14.19 4.50
C ASN A 6 2.84 -14.73 3.29
N GLY A 7 3.72 -13.92 2.69
CA GLY A 7 4.57 -14.34 1.58
C GLY A 7 5.55 -15.44 1.97
N LEU A 8 6.20 -15.32 3.13
CA LEU A 8 7.10 -16.36 3.66
C LEU A 8 6.36 -17.67 3.91
N ASN A 9 5.18 -17.62 4.53
CA ASN A 9 4.35 -18.81 4.79
C ASN A 9 3.89 -19.47 3.50
N LEU A 10 3.55 -18.69 2.48
CA LEU A 10 3.25 -19.21 1.14
C LEU A 10 4.45 -19.97 0.57
N ILE A 11 5.66 -19.42 0.62
CA ILE A 11 6.88 -20.10 0.15
C ILE A 11 7.10 -21.40 0.93
N LYS A 12 7.07 -21.34 2.28
CA LYS A 12 7.26 -22.50 3.16
C LYS A 12 6.23 -23.61 2.91
N SER A 13 5.03 -23.28 2.44
CA SER A 13 4.01 -24.30 2.10
C SER A 13 4.35 -25.13 0.86
N PHE A 14 5.27 -24.66 0.00
CA PHE A 14 5.71 -25.35 -1.21
C PHE A 14 7.15 -25.86 -1.14
N GLU A 15 8.01 -25.20 -0.36
CA GLU A 15 9.39 -25.63 -0.16
C GLU A 15 9.48 -26.68 0.97
N GLY A 16 10.37 -27.66 0.82
CA GLY A 16 10.68 -28.59 1.91
C GLY A 16 11.81 -28.02 2.77
N CYS A 17 11.63 -28.01 4.10
CA CYS A 17 12.71 -27.67 5.03
C CYS A 17 13.58 -28.89 5.34
N ARG A 18 14.92 -28.78 5.18
CA ARG A 18 15.88 -29.79 5.64
C ARG A 18 16.94 -29.18 6.55
N LEU A 19 16.93 -29.60 7.81
CA LEU A 19 17.84 -29.08 8.85
C LEU A 19 19.27 -29.67 8.80
N THR A 20 19.51 -30.63 7.91
CA THR A 20 20.84 -31.17 7.62
C THR A 20 21.13 -31.03 6.14
N ALA A 21 22.34 -30.59 5.81
CA ALA A 21 22.76 -30.37 4.42
C ALA A 21 22.62 -31.64 3.57
N TYR A 22 22.08 -31.48 2.37
CA TYR A 22 21.87 -32.56 1.39
C TYR A 22 22.28 -32.09 -0.01
N LYS A 23 22.52 -33.01 -0.93
CA LYS A 23 22.69 -32.66 -2.34
C LYS A 23 21.34 -32.66 -3.05
N CYS A 24 21.00 -31.56 -3.71
CA CYS A 24 19.84 -31.49 -4.59
C CYS A 24 20.09 -32.31 -5.88
N PRO A 25 19.09 -32.51 -6.76
CA PRO A 25 19.27 -33.24 -8.03
C PRO A 25 20.35 -32.64 -8.94
N ALA A 26 20.66 -31.35 -8.81
CA ALA A 26 21.75 -30.68 -9.52
C ALA A 26 23.14 -30.87 -8.87
N GLY A 27 23.25 -31.65 -7.79
CA GLY A 27 24.51 -31.94 -7.11
C GLY A 27 25.02 -30.87 -6.13
N VAL A 28 24.28 -29.78 -5.95
CA VAL A 28 24.64 -28.63 -5.10
C VAL A 28 24.22 -28.89 -3.65
N TRP A 29 25.11 -28.57 -2.70
CA TRP A 29 24.79 -28.64 -1.27
C TRP A 29 23.71 -27.61 -0.92
N THR A 30 22.62 -28.10 -0.30
CA THR A 30 21.41 -27.34 0.01
C THR A 30 21.00 -27.61 1.46
N ILE A 31 20.45 -26.60 2.15
CA ILE A 31 19.94 -26.71 3.53
C ILE A 31 18.75 -25.76 3.75
N GLY A 32 18.01 -25.95 4.84
CA GLY A 32 16.85 -25.13 5.19
C GLY A 32 15.76 -25.24 4.12
N TRP A 33 15.20 -24.10 3.74
CA TRP A 33 14.12 -23.98 2.74
C TRP A 33 14.60 -23.92 1.28
N GLY A 34 15.82 -24.38 1.00
CA GLY A 34 16.41 -24.32 -0.35
C GLY A 34 17.67 -23.47 -0.46
N HIS A 35 18.28 -23.08 0.67
CA HIS A 35 19.49 -22.26 0.70
C HIS A 35 20.71 -23.04 0.20
N THR A 36 21.51 -22.43 -0.68
CA THR A 36 22.74 -23.04 -1.24
C THR A 36 24.01 -22.22 -0.99
N GLY A 37 23.89 -21.02 -0.41
CA GLY A 37 25.02 -20.11 -0.19
C GLY A 37 26.02 -20.64 0.86
N GLY A 38 27.19 -21.11 0.41
CA GLY A 38 28.26 -21.54 1.32
C GLY A 38 27.95 -22.79 2.14
N VAL A 39 26.93 -23.58 1.75
CA VAL A 39 26.54 -24.80 2.46
C VAL A 39 27.60 -25.89 2.29
N LYS A 40 27.95 -26.56 3.39
CA LYS A 40 28.97 -27.61 3.43
C LYS A 40 28.40 -28.95 3.86
N ALA A 41 29.08 -30.03 3.46
CA ALA A 41 28.73 -31.39 3.86
C ALA A 41 28.69 -31.51 5.40
N GLY A 42 27.64 -32.14 5.93
CA GLY A 42 27.48 -32.36 7.37
C GLY A 42 26.98 -31.14 8.16
N GLN A 43 26.79 -29.98 7.54
CA GLN A 43 26.21 -28.81 8.20
C GLN A 43 24.80 -29.11 8.72
N LYS A 44 24.52 -28.65 9.94
CA LYS A 44 23.21 -28.74 10.60
C LYS A 44 22.80 -27.35 11.08
N ILE A 45 21.50 -27.10 11.05
CA ILE A 45 20.88 -25.84 11.53
C ILE A 45 19.61 -26.15 12.31
N THR A 46 19.19 -25.20 13.13
CA THR A 46 17.89 -25.17 13.80
C THR A 46 16.80 -24.69 12.85
N GLN A 47 15.52 -24.90 13.21
CA GLN A 47 14.40 -24.36 12.43
C GLN A 47 14.43 -22.82 12.37
N ALA A 48 14.80 -22.16 13.46
CA ALA A 48 14.92 -20.70 13.50
C ALA A 48 16.01 -20.18 12.55
N GLU A 49 17.16 -20.86 12.50
CA GLU A 49 18.21 -20.54 11.54
C GLU A 49 17.76 -20.78 10.09
N ALA A 50 17.04 -21.88 9.82
CA ALA A 50 16.47 -22.14 8.49
C ALA A 50 15.50 -21.04 8.05
N ASP A 51 14.61 -20.62 8.95
CA ASP A 51 13.64 -19.53 8.71
C ASP A 51 14.35 -18.20 8.47
N GLN A 52 15.38 -17.88 9.26
CA GLN A 52 16.17 -16.66 9.06
C GLN A 52 16.97 -16.69 7.76
N MET A 53 17.51 -17.83 7.36
CA MET A 53 18.16 -17.99 6.06
C MET A 53 17.19 -17.72 4.91
N LEU A 54 15.96 -18.24 5.00
CA LEU A 54 14.93 -17.96 4.01
C LEU A 54 14.65 -16.46 3.92
N VAL A 55 14.45 -15.76 5.04
CA VAL A 55 14.26 -14.31 5.07
C VAL A 55 15.42 -13.58 4.38
N ASN A 56 16.66 -13.98 4.67
CA ASN A 56 17.84 -13.35 4.07
C ASN A 56 17.94 -13.60 2.56
N ASP A 57 17.58 -14.80 2.09
CA ASP A 57 17.60 -15.16 0.67
C ASP A 57 16.62 -14.33 -0.15
N MET A 58 15.51 -13.86 0.45
CA MET A 58 14.51 -13.05 -0.24
C MET A 58 15.10 -11.76 -0.80
N ALA A 59 16.15 -11.20 -0.19
CA ALA A 59 16.74 -9.94 -0.64
C ALA A 59 17.19 -9.97 -2.11
N ALA A 60 17.62 -11.11 -2.63
CA ALA A 60 18.01 -11.26 -4.03
C ALA A 60 16.80 -11.26 -4.99
N TYR A 61 15.66 -11.81 -4.54
CA TYR A 61 14.44 -11.92 -5.34
C TYR A 61 13.59 -10.64 -5.24
N GLU A 62 13.53 -10.02 -4.07
CA GLU A 62 12.97 -8.70 -3.82
C GLU A 62 13.55 -7.67 -4.79
N LYS A 63 14.88 -7.62 -4.95
CA LYS A 63 15.54 -6.74 -5.94
C LYS A 63 15.01 -6.94 -7.37
N LYS A 64 14.68 -8.17 -7.76
CA LYS A 64 14.13 -8.48 -9.09
C LYS A 64 12.66 -8.04 -9.21
N VAL A 65 11.91 -8.03 -8.11
CA VAL A 65 10.55 -7.49 -8.06
C VAL A 65 10.57 -5.95 -8.03
N ASP A 66 11.46 -5.35 -7.25
CA ASP A 66 11.65 -3.90 -7.12
C ASP A 66 12.08 -3.24 -8.44
N LYS A 67 12.72 -3.98 -9.35
CA LYS A 67 12.94 -3.55 -10.76
C LYS A 67 11.65 -3.07 -11.43
N TYR A 68 10.50 -3.58 -10.99
CA TYR A 68 9.17 -3.26 -11.49
C TYR A 68 8.35 -2.44 -10.48
N ALA A 69 8.98 -1.60 -9.66
CA ALA A 69 8.30 -0.76 -8.68
C ALA A 69 7.24 0.19 -9.30
N ALA A 70 7.34 0.51 -10.60
CA ALA A 70 6.38 1.34 -11.32
C ALA A 70 4.94 0.79 -11.31
N TYR A 71 4.74 -0.51 -11.05
CA TYR A 71 3.39 -1.04 -10.86
C TYR A 71 2.71 -0.53 -9.58
N GLY A 72 3.48 -0.08 -8.57
CA GLY A 72 2.97 0.28 -7.26
C GLY A 72 2.33 -0.93 -6.58
N TRP A 73 3.10 -2.00 -6.40
CA TRP A 73 2.61 -3.25 -5.80
C TRP A 73 2.03 -3.01 -4.41
N ASN A 74 0.88 -3.60 -4.11
CA ASN A 74 0.47 -3.75 -2.71
C ASN A 74 1.23 -4.92 -2.05
N GLN A 75 1.09 -5.08 -0.73
CA GLN A 75 1.85 -6.08 0.02
C GLN A 75 1.61 -7.52 -0.47
N ASN A 76 0.36 -7.89 -0.74
CA ASN A 76 0.03 -9.24 -1.20
C ASN A 76 0.53 -9.51 -2.64
N GLU A 77 0.45 -8.50 -3.52
CA GLU A 77 1.03 -8.56 -4.87
C GLU A 77 2.55 -8.76 -4.80
N TYR A 78 3.22 -7.99 -3.94
CA TYR A 78 4.66 -8.07 -3.73
C TYR A 78 5.09 -9.43 -3.17
N ASP A 79 4.35 -9.95 -2.20
CA ASP A 79 4.58 -11.28 -1.61
C ASP A 79 4.43 -12.40 -2.65
N ALA A 80 3.36 -12.37 -3.44
CA ALA A 80 3.11 -13.34 -4.49
C ALA A 80 4.19 -13.29 -5.58
N MET A 81 4.61 -12.08 -5.99
CA MET A 81 5.68 -11.91 -6.97
C MET A 81 7.05 -12.33 -6.47
N THR A 82 7.32 -12.14 -5.18
CA THR A 82 8.57 -12.59 -4.56
C THR A 82 8.59 -14.13 -4.46
N SER A 83 7.48 -14.77 -4.07
CA SER A 83 7.35 -16.24 -4.08
C SER A 83 7.48 -16.85 -5.49
N PHE A 84 6.84 -16.24 -6.48
CA PHE A 84 6.97 -16.64 -7.88
C PHE A 84 8.43 -16.50 -8.35
N CYS A 85 9.07 -15.35 -8.05
CA CYS A 85 10.45 -15.07 -8.39
C CYS A 85 11.43 -16.05 -7.72
N TYR A 86 11.16 -16.47 -6.48
CA TYR A 86 11.95 -17.49 -5.79
C TYR A 86 11.96 -18.82 -6.56
N ASN A 87 10.79 -19.23 -7.08
CA ASN A 87 10.66 -20.49 -7.81
C ASN A 87 11.17 -20.44 -9.25
N VAL A 88 10.91 -19.34 -9.95
CA VAL A 88 11.16 -19.20 -11.40
C VAL A 88 12.50 -18.49 -11.68
N GLY A 89 13.01 -17.75 -10.71
CA GLY A 89 14.27 -17.01 -10.77
C GLY A 89 14.15 -15.58 -11.32
N SER A 90 13.03 -15.20 -11.95
CA SER A 90 12.77 -13.85 -12.45
C SER A 90 11.28 -13.64 -12.72
N ILE A 91 10.83 -12.38 -12.75
CA ILE A 91 9.49 -11.98 -13.20
C ILE A 91 9.48 -11.27 -14.55
N ASP A 92 10.64 -11.10 -15.22
CA ASP A 92 10.76 -10.34 -16.47
C ASP A 92 9.79 -10.83 -17.56
N GLN A 93 9.77 -12.13 -17.80
CA GLN A 93 8.86 -12.71 -18.80
C GLN A 93 7.40 -12.70 -18.35
N LEU A 94 7.15 -12.77 -17.04
CA LEU A 94 5.80 -12.75 -16.48
C LEU A 94 5.17 -11.36 -16.63
N THR A 95 5.95 -10.30 -16.43
CA THR A 95 5.52 -8.90 -16.58
C THR A 95 5.67 -8.38 -18.01
N ALA A 96 6.27 -9.17 -18.91
CA ALA A 96 6.74 -8.74 -20.23
C ALA A 96 7.54 -7.44 -20.14
N SER A 97 8.55 -7.44 -19.27
CA SER A 97 9.40 -6.29 -18.99
C SER A 97 8.63 -5.03 -18.61
N GLY A 98 7.54 -5.17 -17.86
CA GLY A 98 6.76 -4.04 -17.33
C GLY A 98 5.59 -3.59 -18.21
N THR A 99 5.28 -4.28 -19.30
CA THR A 99 4.23 -3.84 -20.25
C THR A 99 2.86 -4.47 -20.02
N ARG A 100 2.75 -5.53 -19.20
CA ARG A 100 1.47 -6.23 -18.96
C ARG A 100 0.63 -5.54 -17.89
N SER A 101 -0.70 -5.61 -18.04
CA SER A 101 -1.62 -5.26 -16.94
C SER A 101 -1.55 -6.28 -15.80
N ARG A 102 -1.98 -5.89 -14.60
CA ARG A 102 -2.16 -6.80 -13.44
C ARG A 102 -3.03 -8.01 -13.77
N ALA A 103 -4.15 -7.80 -14.47
CA ALA A 103 -5.05 -8.87 -14.88
C ALA A 103 -4.35 -9.87 -15.82
N THR A 104 -3.54 -9.36 -16.76
CA THR A 104 -2.75 -10.20 -17.67
C THR A 104 -1.66 -10.97 -16.92
N ILE A 105 -0.98 -10.34 -15.96
CA ILE A 105 0.02 -10.99 -15.11
C ILE A 105 -0.63 -12.15 -14.34
N ALA A 106 -1.74 -11.89 -13.64
CA ALA A 106 -2.46 -12.90 -12.87
C ALA A 106 -2.89 -14.09 -13.73
N ALA A 107 -3.39 -13.85 -14.95
CA ALA A 107 -3.72 -14.93 -15.89
C ALA A 107 -2.49 -15.71 -16.38
N LYS A 108 -1.37 -15.02 -16.62
CA LYS A 108 -0.11 -15.62 -17.09
C LYS A 108 0.58 -16.45 -16.01
N MET A 109 0.42 -16.15 -14.72
CA MET A 109 1.00 -16.94 -13.62
C MET A 109 0.65 -18.43 -13.75
N LEU A 110 -0.59 -18.75 -14.11
CA LEU A 110 -1.08 -20.13 -14.24
C LEU A 110 -0.38 -20.94 -15.36
N GLN A 111 0.30 -20.27 -16.30
CA GLN A 111 1.01 -20.91 -17.40
C GLN A 111 2.41 -21.42 -16.99
N TYR A 112 2.92 -20.99 -15.84
CA TYR A 112 4.24 -21.38 -15.31
C TYR A 112 4.16 -22.64 -14.45
N ASN A 113 3.57 -23.69 -15.03
CA ASN A 113 3.28 -24.96 -14.34
C ASN A 113 4.04 -26.17 -14.91
N LYS A 114 5.06 -25.95 -15.74
CA LYS A 114 5.82 -27.01 -16.41
C LYS A 114 7.24 -27.16 -15.89
N GLY A 115 7.72 -28.39 -15.78
CA GLY A 115 9.12 -28.75 -15.54
C GLY A 115 9.53 -29.88 -16.47
N GLY A 116 10.70 -29.77 -17.13
CA GLY A 116 11.11 -30.74 -18.17
C GLY A 116 10.09 -30.88 -19.31
N GLY A 117 9.39 -29.79 -19.66
CA GLY A 117 8.36 -29.76 -20.71
C GLY A 117 6.98 -30.32 -20.30
N LYS A 118 6.85 -30.96 -19.14
CA LYS A 118 5.59 -31.56 -18.66
C LYS A 118 4.92 -30.71 -17.61
N VAL A 119 3.58 -30.69 -17.61
CA VAL A 119 2.79 -30.06 -16.54
C VAL A 119 3.01 -30.83 -15.25
N LEU A 120 3.30 -30.11 -14.16
CA LEU A 120 3.49 -30.66 -12.83
C LEU A 120 2.37 -30.19 -11.92
N ALA A 121 1.68 -31.12 -11.27
CA ALA A 121 0.57 -30.81 -10.35
C ALA A 121 1.02 -29.91 -9.18
N GLY A 122 2.23 -30.10 -8.67
CA GLY A 122 2.81 -29.24 -7.62
C GLY A 122 2.98 -27.78 -8.07
N LEU A 123 3.49 -27.56 -9.30
CA LEU A 123 3.63 -26.20 -9.83
C LEU A 123 2.27 -25.57 -10.14
N THR A 124 1.30 -26.37 -10.61
CA THR A 124 -0.07 -25.88 -10.84
C THR A 124 -0.67 -25.33 -9.54
N ARG A 125 -0.66 -26.12 -8.46
CA ARG A 125 -1.14 -25.66 -7.13
C ARG A 125 -0.40 -24.43 -6.62
N ARG A 126 0.93 -24.37 -6.84
CA ARG A 126 1.74 -23.22 -6.46
C ARG A 126 1.33 -21.94 -7.19
N ARG A 127 1.17 -22.00 -8.52
CA ARG A 127 0.76 -20.85 -9.32
C ARG A 127 -0.65 -20.39 -8.98
N GLU A 128 -1.56 -21.32 -8.65
CA GLU A 128 -2.91 -21.00 -8.18
C GLU A 128 -2.88 -20.25 -6.85
N ALA A 129 -2.10 -20.71 -5.87
CA ALA A 129 -1.98 -20.06 -4.57
C ALA A 129 -1.30 -18.69 -4.64
N GLU A 130 -0.21 -18.57 -5.42
CA GLU A 130 0.44 -17.28 -5.67
C GLU A 130 -0.51 -16.31 -6.39
N ARG A 131 -1.27 -16.77 -7.40
CA ARG A 131 -2.28 -15.93 -8.07
C ARG A 131 -3.39 -15.52 -7.11
N ALA A 132 -3.84 -16.42 -6.24
CA ALA A 132 -4.86 -16.11 -5.25
C ALA A 132 -4.37 -14.99 -4.32
N LEU A 133 -3.15 -15.11 -3.78
CA LEU A 133 -2.55 -14.05 -2.95
C LEU A 133 -2.40 -12.74 -3.75
N PHE A 134 -1.90 -12.80 -4.98
CA PHE A 134 -1.74 -11.61 -5.85
C PHE A 134 -3.06 -10.85 -6.07
N LEU A 135 -4.19 -11.56 -6.13
CA LEU A 135 -5.51 -10.96 -6.33
C LEU A 135 -6.22 -10.57 -5.02
N THR A 136 -5.67 -10.93 -3.86
CA THR A 136 -6.26 -10.58 -2.57
C THR A 136 -5.97 -9.12 -2.25
N PRO A 137 -6.99 -8.27 -2.07
CA PRO A 137 -6.78 -6.88 -1.68
C PRO A 137 -6.13 -6.81 -0.30
N VAL A 138 -5.28 -5.81 -0.10
CA VAL A 138 -4.73 -5.50 1.23
C VAL A 138 -5.70 -4.54 1.89
N ILE A 139 -6.46 -5.03 2.87
CA ILE A 139 -7.27 -4.18 3.74
C ILE A 139 -6.32 -3.58 4.76
N THR A 140 -6.08 -2.29 4.64
CA THR A 140 -5.39 -1.51 5.67
C THR A 140 -6.40 -0.81 6.55
N ALA A 141 -6.07 -0.59 7.82
CA ALA A 141 -6.97 0.15 8.71
C ALA A 141 -7.17 1.56 8.14
N GLU A 142 -8.37 1.86 7.66
CA GLU A 142 -8.73 3.20 7.21
C GLU A 142 -8.56 4.19 8.38
N GLY A 143 -8.13 5.41 8.07
CA GLY A 143 -8.21 6.52 9.03
C GLY A 143 -7.05 7.50 8.95
N TRP A 144 -7.07 8.43 9.89
CA TRP A 144 -6.05 9.45 10.03
C TRP A 144 -4.68 8.85 10.35
N ARG A 145 -3.66 9.46 9.76
CA ARG A 145 -2.23 9.18 9.96
C ARG A 145 -1.50 10.50 10.13
N GLN A 146 -0.39 10.47 10.83
CA GLN A 146 0.46 11.63 11.03
C GLN A 146 1.93 11.22 10.93
N ASP A 147 2.70 12.05 10.26
CA ASP A 147 4.16 11.97 10.23
C ASP A 147 4.79 13.36 10.44
N SER A 148 6.08 13.50 10.12
CA SER A 148 6.82 14.75 10.28
C SER A 148 6.34 15.90 9.38
N TYR A 149 5.62 15.59 8.29
CA TYR A 149 5.12 16.58 7.34
C TYR A 149 3.70 17.01 7.63
N GLY A 150 2.89 16.16 8.27
CA GLY A 150 1.57 16.53 8.74
C GLY A 150 0.60 15.36 8.83
N TRP A 151 -0.68 15.71 8.93
CA TRP A 151 -1.77 14.74 8.90
C TRP A 151 -2.12 14.36 7.47
N TRP A 152 -2.40 13.09 7.24
CA TRP A 152 -2.96 12.57 5.99
C TRP A 152 -4.00 11.49 6.30
N TYR A 153 -4.77 11.09 5.29
CA TYR A 153 -5.83 10.10 5.47
C TYR A 153 -5.57 8.86 4.63
N GLN A 154 -5.52 7.69 5.28
CA GLN A 154 -5.36 6.42 4.61
C GLN A 154 -6.72 5.80 4.34
N ASN A 155 -7.04 5.52 3.09
CA ASN A 155 -8.21 4.75 2.69
C ASN A 155 -8.01 3.26 3.01
N GLU A 156 -9.09 2.49 3.04
CA GLU A 156 -9.05 1.04 3.31
C GLU A 156 -8.10 0.27 2.37
N ASP A 157 -8.06 0.67 1.09
CA ASP A 157 -7.20 0.07 0.06
C ASP A 157 -5.73 0.51 0.13
N GLY A 158 -5.37 1.34 1.12
CA GLY A 158 -4.04 1.89 1.32
C GLY A 158 -3.73 3.13 0.47
N SER A 159 -4.63 3.55 -0.42
CA SER A 159 -4.51 4.83 -1.12
C SER A 159 -4.80 6.00 -0.19
N TYR A 160 -4.58 7.23 -0.66
CA TYR A 160 -4.84 8.45 0.11
C TYR A 160 -5.30 9.60 -0.81
N PRO A 161 -6.11 10.55 -0.31
CA PRO A 161 -6.50 11.72 -1.08
C PRO A 161 -5.30 12.66 -1.28
N ALA A 162 -5.12 13.17 -2.50
CA ALA A 162 -4.08 14.14 -2.83
C ALA A 162 -4.59 15.14 -3.86
N GLY A 163 -4.40 16.44 -3.59
CA GLY A 163 -4.84 17.54 -4.45
C GLY A 163 -6.36 17.66 -4.55
N CYS A 164 -7.10 17.22 -3.55
CA CYS A 164 -8.55 17.11 -3.63
C CYS A 164 -9.27 17.33 -2.28
N TRP A 165 -10.56 17.60 -2.39
CA TRP A 165 -11.49 17.60 -1.26
C TRP A 165 -11.93 16.18 -0.91
N LYS A 166 -12.06 15.88 0.38
CA LYS A 166 -12.65 14.63 0.87
C LYS A 166 -13.55 14.90 2.08
N GLU A 167 -14.76 14.36 2.04
CA GLU A 167 -15.67 14.33 3.19
C GLU A 167 -15.29 13.15 4.09
N LEU A 168 -15.04 13.43 5.37
CA LEU A 168 -14.64 12.45 6.37
C LEU A 168 -15.57 12.56 7.59
N THR A 169 -15.76 11.43 8.27
CA THR A 169 -16.54 11.40 9.51
C THR A 169 -15.59 11.50 10.71
N TRP A 170 -15.82 12.50 11.56
CA TRP A 170 -15.10 12.69 12.82
C TRP A 170 -16.11 12.81 13.96
N ASN A 171 -16.01 11.97 14.98
CA ASN A 171 -16.96 11.91 16.11
C ASN A 171 -18.44 11.83 15.68
N GLY A 172 -18.72 11.11 14.58
CA GLY A 172 -20.07 10.97 14.04
C GLY A 172 -20.55 12.12 13.15
N GLU A 173 -19.74 13.16 12.94
CA GLU A 173 -20.06 14.30 12.08
C GLU A 173 -19.26 14.27 10.78
N LYS A 174 -19.94 14.52 9.66
CA LYS A 174 -19.31 14.68 8.36
C LYS A 174 -18.71 16.08 8.23
N ARG A 175 -17.42 16.13 7.88
CA ARG A 175 -16.68 17.38 7.65
C ARG A 175 -15.87 17.27 6.38
N TRP A 176 -15.71 18.39 5.68
CA TRP A 176 -14.90 18.48 4.48
C TRP A 176 -13.48 18.86 4.83
N TYR A 177 -12.52 18.16 4.23
CA TYR A 177 -11.09 18.41 4.36
C TYR A 177 -10.49 18.59 2.97
N TYR A 178 -9.45 19.40 2.85
CA TYR A 178 -8.68 19.52 1.62
C TYR A 178 -7.28 18.94 1.83
N PHE A 179 -6.84 18.10 0.91
CA PHE A 179 -5.50 17.52 0.90
C PHE A 179 -4.68 18.15 -0.21
N ASN A 180 -3.46 18.61 0.12
CA ASN A 180 -2.54 19.20 -0.84
C ASN A 180 -2.06 18.16 -1.86
N ALA A 181 -1.28 18.60 -2.87
CA ALA A 181 -0.83 17.72 -3.95
C ALA A 181 0.03 16.52 -3.48
N SER A 182 0.62 16.61 -2.28
CA SER A 182 1.39 15.53 -1.65
C SER A 182 0.56 14.64 -0.72
N GLY A 183 -0.74 14.92 -0.57
CA GLY A 183 -1.65 14.14 0.25
C GLY A 183 -1.75 14.55 1.73
N TYR A 184 -1.16 15.68 2.13
CA TYR A 184 -1.28 16.19 3.49
C TYR A 184 -2.47 17.14 3.63
N MET A 185 -3.18 17.01 4.74
CA MET A 185 -4.31 17.84 5.12
C MET A 185 -3.86 19.30 5.26
N VAL A 186 -4.60 20.20 4.61
CA VAL A 186 -4.44 21.63 4.79
C VAL A 186 -5.17 22.06 6.06
N SER A 187 -4.51 22.86 6.91
CA SER A 187 -5.05 23.39 8.16
C SER A 187 -4.48 24.76 8.46
N ASN A 188 -5.26 25.61 9.12
CA ASN A 188 -4.96 27.01 9.38
C ASN A 188 -4.58 27.81 8.11
N ASP A 189 -5.11 27.41 6.96
CA ASP A 189 -4.69 27.97 5.67
C ASP A 189 -5.85 28.04 4.66
N TRP A 190 -5.64 28.86 3.64
CA TRP A 190 -6.60 29.14 2.59
C TRP A 190 -6.48 28.15 1.43
N LYS A 191 -7.62 27.88 0.80
CA LYS A 191 -7.70 27.11 -0.44
C LYS A 191 -8.52 27.87 -1.47
N LEU A 192 -7.87 28.30 -2.55
CA LEU A 192 -8.55 28.76 -3.76
C LEU A 192 -8.91 27.55 -4.62
N ASP A 193 -10.21 27.35 -4.85
CA ASP A 193 -10.73 26.27 -5.68
C ASP A 193 -11.80 26.80 -6.64
N ASN A 194 -11.58 26.61 -7.93
CA ASN A 194 -12.49 27.08 -8.99
C ASN A 194 -12.92 28.56 -8.83
N GLY A 195 -11.95 29.44 -8.53
CA GLY A 195 -12.19 30.87 -8.34
C GLY A 195 -12.86 31.26 -7.03
N LYS A 196 -13.08 30.32 -6.11
CA LYS A 196 -13.71 30.56 -4.81
C LYS A 196 -12.73 30.28 -3.67
N TRP A 197 -12.74 31.12 -2.65
CA TRP A 197 -11.91 30.95 -1.46
C TRP A 197 -12.62 30.13 -0.39
N TYR A 198 -11.88 29.21 0.21
CA TYR A 198 -12.27 28.40 1.36
C TYR A 198 -11.18 28.52 2.41
N TYR A 199 -11.54 28.33 3.68
CA TYR A 199 -10.57 28.29 4.78
C TYR A 199 -10.66 26.96 5.52
N LEU A 200 -9.51 26.35 5.79
CA LEU A 200 -9.40 25.11 6.55
C LEU A 200 -8.95 25.47 7.97
N GLY A 201 -9.77 25.14 8.96
CA GLY A 201 -9.54 25.47 10.36
C GLY A 201 -8.33 24.76 10.98
N ALA A 202 -8.14 24.94 12.29
CA ALA A 202 -7.03 24.33 13.01
C ALA A 202 -7.10 22.79 13.05
N ASP A 203 -8.31 22.24 13.03
CA ASP A 203 -8.57 20.80 12.90
C ASP A 203 -8.58 20.32 11.44
N GLY A 204 -8.31 21.22 10.48
CA GLY A 204 -8.33 20.98 9.04
C GLY A 204 -9.73 20.92 8.42
N ALA A 205 -10.80 21.01 9.21
CA ALA A 205 -12.14 21.03 8.67
C ALA A 205 -12.42 22.35 7.95
N MET A 206 -13.13 22.26 6.82
CA MET A 206 -13.59 23.42 6.06
C MET A 206 -14.54 24.27 6.91
N VAL A 207 -14.20 25.54 7.06
CA VAL A 207 -15.05 26.51 7.73
C VAL A 207 -16.27 26.81 6.86
N LYS A 208 -17.46 26.80 7.47
CA LYS A 208 -18.75 27.08 6.81
C LYS A 208 -19.78 27.60 7.81
N SER A 209 -20.77 28.32 7.30
CA SER A 209 -21.92 28.84 8.06
C SER A 209 -21.55 29.69 9.27
N CYS A 210 -20.52 30.54 9.16
CA CYS A 210 -20.06 31.34 10.30
C CYS A 210 -19.31 32.62 9.89
N VAL A 211 -19.17 33.51 10.88
CA VAL A 211 -18.29 34.68 10.85
C VAL A 211 -17.11 34.37 11.77
N ILE A 212 -15.88 34.42 11.24
CA ILE A 212 -14.68 34.08 12.01
C ILE A 212 -13.61 35.16 11.84
N GLN A 213 -12.79 35.36 12.86
CA GLN A 213 -11.59 36.16 12.76
C GLN A 213 -10.40 35.28 12.40
N ILE A 214 -9.67 35.63 11.34
CA ILE A 214 -8.41 35.00 10.94
C ILE A 214 -7.33 36.06 11.04
N LYS A 215 -6.39 35.87 11.98
CA LYS A 215 -5.41 36.91 12.37
C LYS A 215 -6.12 38.20 12.79
N ASN A 216 -6.03 39.27 11.98
CA ASN A 216 -6.59 40.59 12.30
C ASN A 216 -7.80 40.96 11.43
N GLU A 217 -8.31 40.01 10.65
CA GLU A 217 -9.38 40.26 9.67
C GLU A 217 -10.58 39.35 9.96
N ILE A 218 -11.78 39.83 9.65
CA ILE A 218 -13.04 39.12 9.85
C ILE A 218 -13.56 38.64 8.50
N TYR A 219 -13.89 37.36 8.43
CA TYR A 219 -14.37 36.68 7.23
C TYR A 219 -15.72 36.02 7.48
N VAL A 220 -16.56 35.94 6.45
CA VAL A 220 -17.86 35.27 6.49
C VAL A 220 -17.86 34.12 5.49
N PHE A 221 -18.29 32.94 5.94
CA PHE A 221 -18.36 31.74 5.11
C PHE A 221 -19.80 31.25 4.98
N GLY A 222 -20.21 30.97 3.74
CA GLY A 222 -21.53 30.43 3.42
C GLY A 222 -21.72 28.98 3.87
N VAL A 223 -22.92 28.45 3.64
CA VAL A 223 -23.26 27.04 3.96
C VAL A 223 -22.47 26.01 3.15
N ASP A 224 -21.93 26.42 2.01
CA ASP A 224 -21.05 25.64 1.14
C ASP A 224 -19.56 25.82 1.48
N GLY A 225 -19.23 26.66 2.46
CA GLY A 225 -17.86 26.97 2.88
C GLY A 225 -17.16 28.01 2.02
N VAL A 226 -17.85 28.60 1.05
CA VAL A 226 -17.29 29.67 0.22
C VAL A 226 -17.21 30.96 1.04
N MET A 227 -16.05 31.60 1.03
CA MET A 227 -15.85 32.94 1.56
C MET A 227 -16.70 33.94 0.78
N LEU A 228 -17.51 34.71 1.49
CA LEU A 228 -18.36 35.74 0.89
C LEU A 228 -17.56 37.03 0.64
N GLU A 229 -17.85 37.69 -0.48
CA GLU A 229 -17.25 38.96 -0.88
C GLU A 229 -18.33 40.04 -1.06
N GLY A 230 -17.94 41.32 -0.93
CA GLY A 230 -18.83 42.48 -1.10
C GLY A 230 -19.48 42.98 0.20
N GLU A 231 -20.58 43.70 0.08
CA GLU A 231 -21.33 44.22 1.23
C GLU A 231 -22.16 43.11 1.88
N ILE A 232 -21.79 42.73 3.12
CA ILE A 232 -22.48 41.69 3.88
C ILE A 232 -23.33 42.33 4.98
N LYS A 233 -24.65 42.13 4.90
CA LYS A 233 -25.61 42.63 5.90
C LYS A 233 -25.92 41.54 6.92
N LEU A 234 -25.37 41.67 8.11
CA LEU A 234 -25.62 40.74 9.22
C LEU A 234 -26.85 41.17 10.03
N LYS A 235 -27.61 40.19 10.51
CA LYS A 235 -28.74 40.41 11.43
C LYS A 235 -28.55 39.57 12.69
N THR A 236 -29.14 40.04 13.78
CA THR A 236 -29.22 39.29 15.03
C THR A 236 -30.66 38.90 15.33
N ASN A 237 -30.86 37.76 15.99
CA ASN A 237 -32.16 37.39 16.54
C ASN A 237 -32.44 38.12 17.86
N SER A 238 -33.60 37.86 18.47
CA SER A 238 -34.01 38.47 19.75
C SER A 238 -33.08 38.16 20.94
N ARG A 239 -32.18 37.17 20.82
CA ARG A 239 -31.15 36.85 21.83
C ARG A 239 -29.79 37.48 21.51
N GLY A 240 -29.69 38.30 20.46
CA GLY A 240 -28.44 38.92 20.01
C GLY A 240 -27.52 37.99 19.22
N ALA A 241 -27.92 36.75 18.95
CA ALA A 241 -27.09 35.83 18.16
C ALA A 241 -27.15 36.21 16.68
N LEU A 242 -25.98 36.27 16.04
CA LEU A 242 -25.85 36.45 14.60
C LEU A 242 -26.56 35.32 13.86
N VAL A 243 -27.33 35.69 12.84
CA VAL A 243 -27.99 34.75 11.93
C VAL A 243 -27.40 35.02 10.54
N VAL A 244 -26.66 34.04 10.03
CA VAL A 244 -25.97 34.07 8.73
C VAL A 244 -26.75 33.22 7.75
#